data_AF-A0A963N5W7-F1
#
_entry.id   AF-A0A963N5W7-F1
#
_cell.length_a   1.000
_cell.length_b   1.000
_cell.length_c   1.000
_cell.angle_alpha   90.00
_cell.angle_beta   90.00
_cell.angle_gamma   90.00
#
_symmetry.space_group_name_H-M   'P 1'
#
loop_
_entity.id
_entity.type
_entity.pdbx_description
1 polymer ?
#
loop_
_entity_poly.entity_id
_entity_poly.type
_entity_poly.pdbx_seq_one_letter_code
_entity_poly.pdbx_strand_id
1 'polypeptide(L)'
;MARAKTANDLASIFSPPAPLPAGGAEPTAAAGQSRVRTASREGKRGKLVYLTEAAEKQLSYMGLEQDKTQQALMIEAVNLLFAHYGRDQIA
;
A
#
# COMPACT_ATOMS: atom_id res chain seq x y z
N MET A 1 -17.06 -48.11 1.59
CA MET A 1 -17.69 -46.83 1.97
C MET A 1 -17.05 -46.39 3.28
N ALA A 2 -16.58 -45.17 3.54
CA ALA A 2 -16.84 -43.87 2.96
C ALA A 2 -15.58 -42.98 3.11
N ARG A 3 -15.29 -42.15 2.10
CA ARG A 3 -14.31 -41.07 2.17
C ARG A 3 -15.03 -39.85 2.73
N ALA A 4 -14.82 -39.54 4.01
CA ALA A 4 -15.40 -38.35 4.62
C ALA A 4 -14.59 -37.11 4.20
N LYS A 5 -15.33 -36.13 3.72
CA LYS A 5 -14.94 -34.86 3.11
C LYS A 5 -14.14 -34.03 4.12
N THR A 6 -12.92 -33.61 3.76
CA THR A 6 -12.11 -32.68 4.56
C THR A 6 -12.85 -31.34 4.62
N ALA A 7 -13.60 -31.13 5.70
CA ALA A 7 -14.16 -29.84 6.03
C ALA A 7 -13.01 -28.95 6.51
N ASN A 8 -13.01 -27.73 6.01
CA ASN A 8 -12.07 -26.64 6.28
C ASN A 8 -11.67 -26.59 7.77
N ASP A 9 -10.55 -27.23 8.11
CA ASP A 9 -10.09 -27.32 9.50
C ASP A 9 -9.22 -26.10 9.82
N LEU A 10 -9.82 -25.14 10.51
CA LEU A 10 -9.17 -23.91 10.95
C LEU A 10 -7.98 -24.17 11.89
N ALA A 11 -7.92 -25.34 12.56
CA ALA A 11 -6.80 -25.71 13.41
C ALA A 11 -5.50 -25.94 12.60
N SER A 12 -5.63 -26.29 11.30
CA SER A 12 -4.49 -26.47 10.39
C SER A 12 -3.72 -25.17 10.12
N ILE A 13 -4.41 -24.03 10.16
CA ILE A 13 -3.84 -22.71 9.86
C ILE A 13 -2.93 -22.24 11.00
N PHE A 14 -3.25 -22.63 12.24
CA PHE A 14 -2.51 -22.24 13.44
C PHE A 14 -1.51 -23.31 13.91
N SER A 15 -1.38 -24.41 13.17
CA SER A 15 -0.42 -25.46 13.51
C SER A 15 1.01 -25.03 13.14
N PRO A 16 2.00 -25.23 14.02
CA PRO A 16 3.38 -24.87 13.72
C PRO A 16 3.89 -25.68 12.52
N PRO A 17 4.60 -25.05 11.56
CA PRO A 17 5.08 -25.75 10.38
C PRO A 17 6.05 -26.87 10.79
N ALA A 18 5.88 -28.05 10.17
CA ALA A 18 6.78 -29.18 10.39
C ALA A 18 8.24 -28.79 10.06
N PRO A 19 9.24 -29.26 10.83
CA PRO A 19 10.63 -28.90 10.60
C PRO A 19 11.11 -29.42 9.24
N LEU A 20 11.62 -28.51 8.40
CA LEU A 20 12.26 -28.87 7.14
C LEU A 20 13.58 -29.63 7.39
N PRO A 21 13.95 -30.60 6.53
CA PRO A 21 15.27 -31.23 6.61
C PRO A 21 16.37 -30.19 6.39
N ALA A 22 17.39 -30.22 7.25
CA ALA A 22 18.53 -29.31 7.22
C ALA A 22 19.43 -29.61 6.00
N GLY A 23 19.08 -29.02 4.85
CA GLY A 23 19.96 -28.89 3.70
C GLY A 23 20.60 -27.52 3.72
N GLY A 24 21.90 -27.46 4.00
CA GLY A 24 22.68 -26.23 3.97
C GLY A 24 22.64 -25.58 2.59
N ALA A 25 22.32 -24.29 2.56
CA ALA A 25 22.58 -23.40 1.44
C ALA A 25 23.07 -22.09 2.02
N GLU A 26 24.26 -21.69 1.58
CA GLU A 26 24.88 -20.40 1.85
C GLU A 26 23.89 -19.26 1.59
N PRO A 27 23.94 -18.15 2.36
CA PRO A 27 23.13 -16.98 2.07
C PRO A 27 23.63 -16.35 0.77
N THR A 28 23.16 -16.84 -0.37
CA THR A 28 23.23 -16.07 -1.61
C THR A 28 22.50 -14.78 -1.31
N ALA A 29 23.23 -13.66 -1.36
CA ALA A 29 22.66 -12.34 -1.20
C ALA A 29 21.42 -12.26 -2.09
N ALA A 30 20.25 -12.14 -1.46
CA ALA A 30 19.02 -11.89 -2.17
C ALA A 30 19.23 -10.58 -2.92
N ALA A 31 19.58 -10.69 -4.20
CA ALA A 31 19.59 -9.59 -5.13
C ALA A 31 18.21 -8.96 -5.01
N GLY A 32 18.16 -7.81 -4.34
CA GLY A 32 16.92 -7.14 -4.00
C GLY A 32 16.11 -7.06 -5.28
N GLN A 33 14.97 -7.74 -5.29
CA GLN A 33 14.02 -7.60 -6.37
C GLN A 33 13.76 -6.10 -6.46
N SER A 34 14.31 -5.47 -7.50
CA SER A 34 14.07 -4.07 -7.80
C SER A 34 12.56 -3.98 -7.94
N ARG A 35 11.90 -3.46 -6.90
CA ARG A 35 10.46 -3.29 -6.88
C ARG A 35 10.18 -2.40 -8.08
N VAL A 36 9.72 -3.02 -9.16
CA VAL A 36 9.42 -2.37 -10.44
C VAL A 36 8.56 -1.17 -10.07
N ARG A 37 9.14 0.03 -10.17
CA ARG A 37 8.42 1.26 -9.88
C ARG A 37 7.32 1.30 -10.92
N THR A 38 6.09 1.02 -10.50
CA THR A 38 4.91 1.05 -11.36
C THR A 38 4.97 2.34 -12.18
N ALA A 39 4.87 2.23 -13.51
CA ALA A 39 5.00 3.33 -14.49
C ALA A 39 4.24 4.61 -14.11
N SER A 40 3.22 4.49 -13.25
CA SER A 40 2.43 5.57 -12.66
C SER A 40 3.21 6.72 -11.98
N ARG A 41 4.49 6.55 -11.60
CA ARG A 41 5.29 7.59 -10.92
C ARG A 41 6.36 8.24 -11.78
N GLU A 42 6.49 7.83 -13.03
CA GLU A 42 7.47 8.41 -13.95
C GLU A 42 7.17 9.90 -14.17
N GLY A 43 8.21 10.74 -14.14
CA GLY A 43 8.07 12.20 -14.25
C GLY A 43 7.50 12.92 -13.01
N LYS A 44 6.97 12.20 -12.02
CA LYS A 44 6.35 12.80 -10.82
C LYS A 44 7.34 12.89 -9.64
N ARG A 45 7.24 13.97 -8.86
CA ARG A 45 8.05 14.17 -7.65
C ARG A 45 7.14 14.16 -6.42
N GLY A 46 7.40 13.25 -5.48
CA GLY A 46 6.72 13.23 -4.20
C GLY A 46 7.12 14.43 -3.33
N LYS A 47 6.18 14.98 -2.58
CA LYS A 47 6.41 15.98 -1.54
C LYS A 47 5.94 15.42 -0.21
N LEU A 48 6.78 15.52 0.81
CA LEU A 48 6.44 15.13 2.19
C LEU A 48 5.78 16.32 2.89
N VAL A 49 4.69 16.06 3.60
CA VAL A 49 4.01 17.03 4.46
C VAL A 49 3.72 16.36 5.79
N TYR A 50 3.96 17.08 6.88
CA TYR A 50 3.58 16.64 8.23
C TYR A 50 2.21 17.21 8.57
N LEU A 51 1.29 16.35 8.98
CA LEU A 51 -0.07 16.70 9.40
C LEU A 51 -0.25 16.34 10.88
N THR A 52 -1.15 17.05 11.56
CA THR A 52 -1.62 16.60 12.86
C THR A 52 -2.43 15.31 12.70
N GLU A 53 -2.57 14.53 13.78
CA GLU A 53 -3.39 13.32 13.77
C GLU A 53 -4.84 13.60 13.36
N ALA A 54 -5.42 14.72 13.83
CA ALA A 54 -6.77 15.12 13.48
C ALA A 54 -6.91 15.40 11.97
N ALA A 55 -5.93 16.09 11.37
CA ALA A 55 -5.95 16.40 9.94
C ALA A 55 -5.78 15.14 9.08
N GLU A 56 -4.92 14.21 9.49
CA GLU A 56 -4.76 12.91 8.82
C GLU A 56 -6.07 12.12 8.83
N LYS A 57 -6.73 12.01 10.00
CA LYS A 57 -8.02 11.33 10.14
C LYS A 57 -9.10 11.97 9.28
N GLN A 58 -9.16 13.30 9.25
CA GLN A 58 -10.12 14.02 8.43
C GLN A 58 -9.90 13.77 6.93
N LEU A 59 -8.64 13.81 6.46
CA LEU A 59 -8.30 13.53 5.07
C LEU A 59 -8.67 12.08 4.68
N SER A 60 -8.42 11.13 5.57
CA SER A 60 -8.80 9.74 5.39
C SER A 60 -10.33 9.57 5.30
N TYR A 61 -11.09 10.24 6.17
CA TYR A 61 -12.55 10.21 6.12
C TYR A 61 -13.10 10.81 4.83
N MET A 62 -12.55 11.94 4.37
CA MET A 62 -12.92 12.56 3.11
C MET A 62 -12.68 11.64 1.91
N GLY A 63 -11.60 10.85 1.93
CA GLY A 63 -11.31 9.85 0.91
C GLY A 63 -12.40 8.78 0.82
N LEU A 64 -12.89 8.31 1.97
CA LEU A 64 -13.98 7.33 2.05
C LEU A 64 -15.31 7.93 1.58
N GLU A 65 -15.63 9.14 2.03
CA GLU A 65 -16.90 9.82 1.69
C GLU A 65 -17.02 10.11 0.20
N GLN A 66 -15.91 10.47 -0.46
CA GLN A 66 -15.89 10.87 -1.86
C GLN A 66 -15.48 9.76 -2.84
N ASP A 67 -15.24 8.53 -2.34
CA ASP A 67 -14.65 7.42 -3.11
C ASP A 67 -13.37 7.85 -3.86
N LYS A 68 -12.49 8.57 -3.15
CA LYS A 68 -11.23 9.09 -3.68
C LYS A 68 -10.03 8.55 -2.91
N THR A 69 -8.95 8.30 -3.65
CA THR A 69 -7.65 8.04 -3.01
C THR A 69 -7.12 9.31 -2.33
N GLN A 70 -6.36 9.16 -1.24
CA GLN A 70 -5.68 10.30 -0.62
C GLN A 70 -4.80 11.06 -1.62
N GLN A 71 -4.15 10.37 -2.56
CA GLN A 71 -3.34 11.02 -3.60
C GLN A 71 -4.19 11.94 -4.49
N ALA A 72 -5.40 11.54 -4.87
CA ALA A 72 -6.30 12.38 -5.67
C ALA A 72 -6.73 13.64 -4.91
N LEU A 73 -7.05 13.50 -3.61
CA LEU A 73 -7.36 14.64 -2.75
C LEU A 73 -6.18 15.60 -2.57
N MET A 74 -4.95 15.07 -2.47
CA MET A 74 -3.75 15.91 -2.39
C MET A 74 -3.47 16.65 -3.70
N ILE A 75 -3.69 16.02 -4.86
CA ILE A 75 -3.60 16.69 -6.17
C ILE A 75 -4.64 17.82 -6.25
N GLU A 76 -5.88 17.55 -5.85
CA GLU A 76 -6.96 18.55 -5.79
C GLU A 76 -6.59 19.72 -4.88
N ALA A 77 -6.09 19.46 -3.66
CA ALA A 77 -5.66 20.49 -2.73
C ALA A 77 -4.51 21.37 -3.29
N VAL A 78 -3.53 20.77 -3.98
CA VAL A 78 -2.45 21.52 -4.62
C VAL A 78 -2.96 22.38 -5.77
N ASN A 79 -3.87 21.86 -6.60
CA ASN A 79 -4.47 22.62 -7.69
C ASN A 79 -5.34 23.78 -7.16
N LEU A 80 -6.10 23.58 -6.07
CA LEU A 80 -6.82 24.65 -5.39
C LEU A 80 -5.87 25.74 -4.88
N LEU A 81 -4.71 25.36 -4.35
CA LEU A 81 -3.68 26.31 -3.91
C LEU A 81 -3.11 27.10 -5.10
N PHE A 82 -2.81 26.44 -6.22
CA PHE A 82 -2.36 27.11 -7.44
C PHE A 82 -3.40 28.11 -7.97
N ALA A 83 -4.67 27.70 -8.04
CA ALA A 83 -5.76 28.57 -8.45
C ALA A 83 -5.89 29.80 -7.53
N HIS A 84 -5.78 29.61 -6.21
CA HIS A 84 -5.81 30.70 -5.23
C HIS A 84 -4.69 31.75 -5.48
N TYR A 85 -3.53 31.32 -5.99
CA TYR A 85 -2.42 32.19 -6.35
C TYR A 85 -2.39 32.62 -7.83
N GLY A 86 -3.45 32.37 -8.61
CA GLY A 86 -3.50 32.71 -10.03
C GLY A 86 -2.48 31.94 -10.89
N ARG A 87 -2.19 30.69 -10.53
CA ARG A 87 -1.29 29.78 -11.24
C ARG A 87 -2.08 28.67 -11.96
N ASP A 88 -1.44 28.07 -12.94
CA ASP A 88 -1.99 26.92 -13.66
C ASP A 88 -2.12 25.69 -12.73
N GLN A 89 -3.21 24.94 -12.89
CA GLN A 89 -3.53 23.75 -12.09
C GLN A 89 -2.87 22.49 -12.67
N ILE A 90 -1.56 22.33 -12.44
CA ILE A 90 -0.71 21.32 -13.08
C ILE A 90 -0.22 20.20 -12.14
N ALA A 91 -0.89 19.98 -11.01
CA ALA A 91 -0.54 18.93 -10.05
C ALA A 91 -0.86 17.51 -10.54
#